data_AF-A0A661SWK2-F1
#
_entry.id   AF-A0A661SWK2-F1
#
_cell.length_a   1.000
_cell.length_b   1.000
_cell.length_c   1.000
_cell.angle_alpha   90.00
_cell.angle_beta   90.00
_cell.angle_gamma   90.00
#
_symmetry.space_group_name_H-M   'P 1'
#
loop_
_entity.id
_entity.type
_entity.pdbx_description
1 polymer ?
#
loop_
_entity_poly.entity_id
_entity_poly.type
_entity_poly.pdbx_seq_one_letter_code
_entity_poly.pdbx_strand_id
1 'polypeptide(L)'
;MKEHEVNKTYQEINEKIRSGKVVVVTAEEIIDIVRDKGPVEAARQVDVVTTGTFAPMCSSGVFINFGHAVPGIKASKVWLNNVPAYGGVAAVDCYIGATEPCEDDPLNKVYPGEFNYGGGHVIHDLLEGRNVHLKATGYGTACYPNRSFEKTVTLDTLPQATLCSPRNGYQNYNCAVNLTKKTVYTYMGALKPKAGNANYCSAGQLSPLFNDPCYKTIGLGTRIFLGGGTGYVTWQGTQHKPTAERTEKGVPVTPAGTLFVMG
;
A
#
# COMPACT_ATOMS: atom_id res chain seq x y z
N MET A 1 -20.71 -28.56 -15.39
CA MET A 1 -19.76 -29.60 -14.96
C MET A 1 -19.05 -29.08 -13.71
N LYS A 2 -18.87 -29.91 -12.67
CA LYS A 2 -18.07 -29.50 -11.50
C LYS A 2 -16.60 -29.55 -11.90
N GLU A 3 -15.95 -28.39 -11.97
CA GLU A 3 -14.54 -28.24 -12.38
C GLU A 3 -13.58 -28.76 -11.28
N HIS A 4 -14.06 -28.87 -10.04
CA HIS A 4 -13.31 -29.34 -8.87
C HIS A 4 -14.13 -30.31 -8.00
N GLU A 5 -13.47 -31.16 -7.21
CA GLU A 5 -14.12 -32.11 -6.29
C GLU A 5 -14.94 -31.42 -5.19
N VAL A 6 -14.51 -30.24 -4.76
CA VAL A 6 -15.17 -29.40 -3.77
C VAL A 6 -15.50 -28.06 -4.43
N ASN A 7 -16.75 -27.61 -4.29
CA ASN A 7 -17.19 -26.31 -4.80
C ASN A 7 -17.93 -25.60 -3.68
N LYS A 8 -17.56 -24.35 -3.42
CA LYS A 8 -18.24 -23.45 -2.49
C LYS A 8 -18.56 -22.17 -3.21
N THR A 9 -19.76 -21.66 -3.05
CA THR A 9 -20.19 -20.38 -3.63
C THR A 9 -19.96 -19.25 -2.64
N TYR A 10 -19.81 -18.02 -3.15
CA TYR A 10 -19.79 -16.83 -2.28
C TYR A 10 -21.08 -16.70 -1.46
N GLN A 11 -22.23 -17.13 -1.98
CA GLN A 11 -23.51 -17.09 -1.25
C GLN A 11 -23.46 -17.98 -0.01
N GLU A 12 -23.06 -19.24 -0.17
CA GLU A 12 -22.90 -20.20 0.93
C GLU A 12 -21.88 -19.70 1.98
N ILE A 13 -20.73 -19.19 1.54
CA ILE A 13 -19.71 -18.64 2.46
C ILE A 13 -20.26 -17.43 3.22
N ASN A 14 -20.95 -16.51 2.54
CA ASN A 14 -21.56 -15.34 3.19
C ASN A 14 -22.66 -15.71 4.18
N GLU A 15 -23.45 -16.75 3.92
CA GLU A 15 -24.43 -17.28 4.88
C GLU A 15 -23.76 -17.88 6.11
N LYS A 16 -22.65 -18.61 5.93
CA LYS A 16 -21.84 -19.10 7.05
C LYS A 16 -21.23 -17.97 7.88
N ILE A 17 -20.78 -16.88 7.23
CA ILE A 17 -20.28 -15.69 7.92
C ILE A 17 -21.40 -15.07 8.76
N ARG A 18 -22.59 -14.85 8.18
CA ARG A 18 -23.74 -14.27 8.89
C ARG A 18 -24.24 -15.13 10.05
N SER A 19 -24.16 -16.46 9.91
CA SER A 19 -24.59 -17.41 10.94
C SER A 19 -23.51 -17.76 11.97
N GLY A 20 -22.28 -17.22 11.85
CA GLY A 20 -21.17 -17.51 12.75
C GLY A 20 -20.62 -18.95 12.64
N LYS A 21 -20.93 -19.67 11.55
CA LYS A 21 -20.51 -21.06 11.30
C LYS A 21 -19.32 -21.17 10.32
N VAL A 22 -18.83 -20.04 9.85
CA VAL A 22 -17.71 -19.98 8.90
C VAL A 22 -16.44 -20.51 9.56
N VAL A 23 -15.72 -21.39 8.85
CA VAL A 23 -14.38 -21.81 9.26
C VAL A 23 -13.36 -20.93 8.55
N VAL A 24 -12.74 -20.02 9.31
CA VAL A 24 -11.72 -19.10 8.82
C VAL A 24 -10.37 -19.54 9.38
N VAL A 25 -9.36 -19.60 8.51
CA VAL A 25 -7.97 -19.90 8.89
C VAL A 25 -7.04 -18.88 8.23
N THR A 26 -5.81 -18.82 8.70
CA THR A 26 -4.73 -18.03 8.10
C THR A 26 -4.01 -18.80 7.00
N ALA A 27 -3.29 -18.07 6.14
CA ALA A 27 -2.40 -18.65 5.14
C ALA A 27 -1.26 -19.50 5.74
N GLU A 28 -0.98 -19.36 7.04
CA GLU A 28 -0.03 -20.22 7.75
C GLU A 28 -0.70 -21.53 8.20
N GLU A 29 -1.85 -21.44 8.87
CA GLU A 29 -2.57 -22.60 9.40
C GLU A 29 -3.04 -23.57 8.30
N ILE A 30 -3.41 -23.05 7.12
CA ILE A 30 -3.90 -23.89 6.02
C ILE A 30 -2.84 -24.90 5.55
N ILE A 31 -1.55 -24.59 5.69
CA ILE A 31 -0.45 -25.44 5.24
C ILE A 31 -0.43 -26.74 6.04
N ASP A 32 -0.57 -26.63 7.36
CA ASP A 32 -0.59 -27.78 8.27
C ASP A 32 -1.86 -28.61 8.05
N ILE A 33 -3.01 -27.95 7.90
CA ILE A 33 -4.29 -28.63 7.63
C ILE A 33 -4.22 -29.45 6.34
N VAL A 34 -3.64 -28.89 5.27
CA VAL A 34 -3.47 -29.59 3.99
C VAL A 34 -2.47 -30.74 4.11
N ARG A 35 -1.38 -30.56 4.86
CA ARG A 35 -0.38 -31.61 5.09
C ARG A 35 -0.98 -32.81 5.82
N ASP A 36 -1.81 -32.55 6.82
CA ASP A 36 -2.34 -33.60 7.71
C ASP A 36 -3.59 -34.29 7.12
N LYS A 37 -4.48 -33.51 6.48
CA LYS A 37 -5.79 -34.01 6.00
C LYS A 37 -5.87 -34.17 4.48
N GLY A 38 -4.91 -33.62 3.75
CA GLY A 38 -4.96 -33.54 2.29
C GLY A 38 -5.78 -32.34 1.77
N PRO A 39 -5.54 -31.91 0.52
CA PRO A 39 -6.12 -30.70 -0.06
C PRO A 39 -7.64 -30.75 -0.21
N VAL A 40 -8.20 -31.93 -0.50
CA VAL A 40 -9.65 -32.10 -0.69
C VAL A 40 -10.40 -31.94 0.63
N GLU A 41 -9.94 -32.59 1.69
CA GLU A 41 -10.56 -32.47 3.02
C GLU A 41 -10.37 -31.07 3.61
N ALA A 42 -9.19 -30.46 3.42
CA ALA A 42 -8.97 -29.08 3.79
C ALA A 42 -9.98 -28.14 3.11
N ALA A 43 -10.19 -28.29 1.80
CA ALA A 43 -11.18 -27.51 1.06
C ALA A 43 -12.63 -27.76 1.50
N ARG A 44 -12.98 -28.98 1.96
CA ARG A 44 -14.31 -29.26 2.54
C ARG A 44 -14.51 -28.50 3.85
N GLN A 45 -13.51 -28.54 4.73
CA GLN A 45 -13.62 -28.01 6.09
C GLN A 45 -13.45 -26.50 6.18
N VAL A 46 -12.48 -25.93 5.45
CA VAL A 46 -12.12 -24.51 5.51
C VAL A 46 -12.94 -23.70 4.51
N ASP A 47 -13.58 -22.62 4.96
CA ASP A 47 -14.41 -21.76 4.13
C ASP A 47 -13.67 -20.52 3.61
N VAL A 48 -12.80 -19.93 4.44
CA VAL A 48 -12.02 -18.74 4.09
C VAL A 48 -10.58 -18.91 4.56
N VAL A 49 -9.63 -18.63 3.67
CA VAL A 49 -8.22 -18.46 4.01
C VAL A 49 -7.89 -16.98 3.98
N THR A 50 -7.45 -16.45 5.11
CA THR A 50 -7.01 -15.06 5.23
C THR A 50 -5.53 -14.95 4.87
N THR A 51 -5.20 -13.94 4.08
CA THR A 51 -3.86 -13.71 3.56
C THR A 51 -3.65 -12.20 3.42
N GLY A 52 -2.41 -11.72 3.47
CA GLY A 52 -2.13 -10.30 3.57
C GLY A 52 -0.64 -10.00 3.63
N THR A 53 -0.29 -8.80 3.19
CA THR A 53 1.10 -8.32 3.23
C THR A 53 1.21 -7.12 4.13
N PHE A 54 2.20 -7.12 5.03
CA PHE A 54 2.65 -5.94 5.73
C PHE A 54 4.11 -5.67 5.37
N ALA A 55 4.34 -4.67 4.53
CA ALA A 55 5.66 -4.33 4.03
C ALA A 55 5.77 -2.83 3.75
N PRO A 56 6.97 -2.24 3.82
CA PRO A 56 7.20 -0.86 3.40
C PRO A 56 6.92 -0.72 1.89
N MET A 57 5.88 0.06 1.54
CA MET A 57 5.48 0.28 0.16
C MET A 57 5.69 1.75 -0.22
N CYS A 58 6.73 2.00 -1.03
CA CYS A 58 7.13 3.36 -1.45
C CYS A 58 6.05 4.10 -2.25
N SER A 59 5.15 3.36 -2.90
CA SER A 59 4.06 3.88 -3.72
C SER A 59 2.75 4.04 -2.96
N SER A 60 2.84 4.20 -1.63
CA SER A 60 1.70 4.57 -0.78
C SER A 60 1.55 6.09 -0.74
N GLY A 61 0.32 6.56 -0.58
CA GLY A 61 0.04 7.98 -0.42
C GLY A 61 -1.43 8.25 -0.13
N VAL A 62 -1.75 9.52 0.10
CA VAL A 62 -3.09 9.96 0.49
C VAL A 62 -3.48 11.19 -0.33
N PHE A 63 -4.67 11.18 -0.91
CA PHE A 63 -5.35 12.38 -1.39
C PHE A 63 -6.05 13.06 -0.21
N ILE A 64 -5.82 14.37 -0.05
CA ILE A 64 -6.39 15.15 1.03
C ILE A 64 -7.12 16.35 0.43
N ASN A 65 -8.37 16.52 0.83
CA ASN A 65 -9.07 17.80 0.76
C ASN A 65 -8.97 18.46 2.13
N PHE A 66 -8.34 19.63 2.20
CA PHE A 66 -8.09 20.31 3.48
C PHE A 66 -9.12 21.40 3.82
N GLY A 67 -10.17 21.54 2.99
CA GLY A 67 -11.24 22.50 3.19
C GLY A 67 -10.88 23.93 2.77
N HIS A 68 -11.91 24.71 2.44
CA HIS A 68 -11.75 26.09 2.04
C HIS A 68 -11.41 27.01 3.23
N ALA A 69 -10.46 27.91 3.01
CA ALA A 69 -10.22 29.06 3.87
C ALA A 69 -11.25 30.17 3.59
N VAL A 70 -11.41 31.09 4.54
CA VAL A 70 -12.19 32.33 4.36
C VAL A 70 -11.26 33.51 4.69
N PRO A 71 -10.88 34.36 3.72
CA PRO A 71 -11.18 34.26 2.28
C PRO A 71 -10.62 33.00 1.58
N GLY A 72 -11.18 32.62 0.43
CA GLY A 72 -10.77 31.41 -0.30
C GLY A 72 -9.35 31.45 -0.85
N ILE A 73 -8.70 30.28 -0.95
CA ILE A 73 -7.39 30.09 -1.60
C ILE A 73 -7.50 29.04 -2.73
N LYS A 74 -6.74 29.26 -3.81
CA LYS A 74 -6.46 28.25 -4.84
C LYS A 74 -5.00 27.81 -4.68
N ALA A 75 -4.78 26.77 -3.89
CA ALA A 75 -3.45 26.32 -3.52
C ALA A 75 -2.72 25.69 -4.72
N SER A 76 -1.51 26.15 -4.97
CA SER A 76 -0.57 25.55 -5.94
C SER A 76 0.57 24.80 -5.27
N LYS A 77 0.94 25.18 -4.04
CA LYS A 77 1.93 24.46 -3.23
C LYS A 77 1.36 24.23 -1.83
N VAL A 78 1.56 23.03 -1.30
CA VAL A 78 1.02 22.60 -0.01
C VAL A 78 2.11 21.87 0.76
N TRP A 79 2.14 22.03 2.07
CA TRP A 79 3.01 21.32 2.99
C TRP A 79 2.22 20.84 4.21
N LEU A 80 2.57 19.66 4.72
CA LEU A 80 2.03 19.07 5.94
C LEU A 80 3.22 18.73 6.86
N ASN A 81 3.35 19.39 8.01
CA ASN A 81 4.53 19.30 8.88
C ASN A 81 5.85 19.48 8.10
N ASN A 82 5.91 20.50 7.25
CA ASN A 82 7.04 20.80 6.36
C ASN A 82 7.34 19.74 5.28
N VAL A 83 6.50 18.72 5.13
CA VAL A 83 6.59 17.74 4.03
C VAL A 83 5.77 18.24 2.85
N PRO A 84 6.36 18.42 1.66
CA PRO A 84 5.62 18.81 0.47
C PRO A 84 4.47 17.83 0.15
N ALA A 85 3.33 18.39 -0.23
CA ALA A 85 2.22 17.65 -0.82
C ALA A 85 1.95 18.25 -2.21
N TYR A 86 1.78 17.39 -3.20
CA TYR A 86 1.51 17.80 -4.56
C TYR A 86 0.16 18.51 -4.64
N GLY A 87 0.20 19.85 -4.80
CA GLY A 87 -0.97 20.67 -5.13
C GLY A 87 -1.27 20.61 -6.62
N GLY A 88 -2.10 21.54 -7.11
CA GLY A 88 -2.46 21.58 -8.54
C GLY A 88 -3.48 20.52 -8.97
N VAL A 89 -4.00 19.74 -8.02
CA VAL A 89 -5.13 18.82 -8.23
C VAL A 89 -6.43 19.62 -8.36
N ALA A 90 -6.69 20.50 -7.41
CA ALA A 90 -7.79 21.46 -7.41
C ALA A 90 -7.48 22.60 -6.42
N ALA A 91 -8.48 23.36 -5.97
CA ALA A 91 -8.26 24.55 -5.15
C ALA A 91 -7.73 24.24 -3.74
N VAL A 92 -8.21 23.15 -3.13
CA VAL A 92 -7.88 22.77 -1.75
C VAL A 92 -7.58 21.28 -1.60
N ASP A 93 -7.09 20.69 -2.69
CA ASP A 93 -6.81 19.26 -2.83
C ASP A 93 -5.32 19.06 -3.08
N CYS A 94 -4.73 18.10 -2.39
CA CYS A 94 -3.34 17.72 -2.57
C CYS A 94 -3.13 16.20 -2.45
N TYR A 95 -1.98 15.73 -2.93
CA TYR A 95 -1.54 14.35 -2.76
C TYR A 95 -0.19 14.30 -2.04
N ILE A 96 -0.11 13.58 -0.93
CA ILE A 96 1.15 13.35 -0.22
C ILE A 96 1.60 11.90 -0.41
N GLY A 97 2.83 11.72 -0.90
CA GLY A 97 3.46 10.41 -1.07
C GLY A 97 4.22 10.01 0.19
N ALA A 98 4.17 8.72 0.55
CA ALA A 98 4.82 8.22 1.77
C ALA A 98 6.36 8.40 1.77
N THR A 99 6.97 8.52 0.60
CA THR A 99 8.42 8.70 0.43
C THR A 99 8.86 10.16 0.35
N GLU A 100 7.94 11.12 0.38
CA GLU A 100 8.30 12.52 0.27
C GLU A 100 9.03 12.95 1.55
N PRO A 101 10.27 13.47 1.48
CA PRO A 101 11.00 13.95 2.64
C PRO A 101 10.48 15.32 3.10
N CYS A 102 10.88 15.77 4.28
CA CYS A 102 10.74 17.20 4.63
C CYS A 102 11.49 18.09 3.63
N GLU A 103 10.97 19.30 3.39
CA GLU A 103 11.56 20.26 2.45
C GLU A 103 13.01 20.65 2.81
N ASP A 104 13.34 20.62 4.10
CA ASP A 104 14.65 20.97 4.65
C ASP A 104 15.55 19.77 4.97
N ASP A 105 15.12 18.54 4.65
CA ASP A 105 15.93 17.33 4.88
C ASP A 105 17.27 17.44 4.08
N PRO A 106 18.43 17.16 4.70
CA PRO A 106 19.72 17.23 4.01
C PRO A 106 19.89 16.14 2.95
N LEU A 107 18.96 15.18 2.88
CA LEU A 107 18.98 13.99 2.05
C LEU A 107 20.35 13.30 2.21
N ASN A 108 20.98 12.96 1.09
CA ASN A 108 22.30 12.34 1.07
C ASN A 108 23.45 13.35 0.94
N LYS A 109 23.27 14.63 1.30
CA LYS A 109 24.38 15.60 1.32
C LYS A 109 25.47 15.18 2.32
N VAL A 110 25.07 14.70 3.48
CA VAL A 110 25.91 13.94 4.41
C VAL A 110 25.44 12.50 4.34
N TYR A 111 26.29 11.60 3.86
CA TYR A 111 25.89 10.24 3.53
C TYR A 111 26.29 9.24 4.62
N PRO A 112 25.40 8.33 5.05
CA PRO A 112 24.00 8.20 4.63
C PRO A 112 23.08 9.24 5.30
N GLY A 113 22.05 9.70 4.57
CA GLY A 113 21.03 10.58 5.14
C GLY A 113 20.18 9.88 6.22
N GLU A 114 19.65 10.66 7.16
CA GLU A 114 18.89 10.14 8.31
C GLU A 114 17.40 9.92 8.01
N PHE A 115 16.79 10.78 7.19
CA PHE A 115 15.38 10.71 6.79
C PHE A 115 14.42 10.58 7.99
N ASN A 116 14.60 11.44 9.00
CA ASN A 116 13.92 11.34 10.30
C ASN A 116 12.40 11.56 10.24
N TYR A 117 11.92 12.32 9.25
CA TYR A 117 10.50 12.61 9.07
C TYR A 117 10.16 12.80 7.58
N GLY A 118 8.93 12.48 7.20
CA GLY A 118 8.49 12.49 5.81
C GLY A 118 7.02 12.12 5.65
N GLY A 119 6.57 11.89 4.42
CA GLY A 119 5.16 11.71 4.12
C GLY A 119 4.53 10.49 4.81
N GLY A 120 5.27 9.39 4.97
CA GLY A 120 4.81 8.24 5.73
C GLY A 120 4.53 8.57 7.20
N HIS A 121 5.35 9.44 7.79
CA HIS A 121 5.16 9.93 9.17
C HIS A 121 3.95 10.87 9.26
N VAL A 122 3.75 11.77 8.29
CA VAL A 122 2.53 12.60 8.23
C VAL A 122 1.26 11.75 8.16
N ILE A 123 1.25 10.72 7.31
CA ILE A 123 0.11 9.81 7.17
C ILE A 123 -0.14 9.08 8.49
N HIS A 124 0.92 8.60 9.15
CA HIS A 124 0.81 7.97 10.45
C HIS A 124 0.29 8.92 11.54
N ASP A 125 0.83 10.14 11.63
CA ASP A 125 0.39 11.15 12.60
C ASP A 125 -1.10 11.49 12.41
N LEU A 126 -1.58 11.60 11.17
CA LEU A 126 -3.01 11.78 10.89
C LEU A 126 -3.85 10.58 11.38
N LEU A 127 -3.40 9.35 11.12
CA LEU A 127 -4.08 8.13 11.58
C LEU A 127 -4.12 8.01 13.11
N GLU A 128 -3.10 8.52 13.81
CA GLU A 128 -3.08 8.60 15.27
C GLU A 128 -3.87 9.80 15.84
N GLY A 129 -4.51 10.61 14.99
CA GLY A 129 -5.27 11.78 15.40
C GLY A 129 -4.40 12.94 15.92
N ARG A 130 -3.10 12.94 15.59
CA ARG A 130 -2.18 14.00 15.98
C ARG A 130 -2.39 15.25 15.14
N ASN A 131 -1.95 16.38 15.70
CA ASN A 131 -1.97 17.67 15.03
C ASN A 131 -0.91 17.72 13.93
N VAL A 132 -1.33 18.09 12.72
CA VAL A 132 -0.46 18.34 11.56
C VAL A 132 -0.59 19.79 11.14
N HIS A 133 0.53 20.49 11.02
CA HIS A 133 0.59 21.85 10.53
C HIS A 133 0.52 21.87 9.00
N LEU A 134 -0.59 22.38 8.48
CA LEU A 134 -0.83 22.57 7.07
C LEU A 134 -0.46 24.00 6.66
N LYS A 135 0.32 24.12 5.60
CA LYS A 135 0.64 25.39 4.94
C LYS A 135 0.31 25.28 3.46
N ALA A 136 -0.31 26.31 2.88
CA ALA A 136 -0.53 26.36 1.44
C ALA A 136 -0.33 27.76 0.87
N THR A 137 0.12 27.82 -0.38
CA THR A 137 0.32 29.07 -1.12
C THR A 137 -0.28 29.00 -2.52
N GLY A 138 -0.64 30.15 -3.10
CA GLY A 138 -1.30 30.27 -4.40
C GLY A 138 -1.19 31.68 -4.99
N TYR A 139 -1.58 31.84 -6.26
CA TYR A 139 -1.39 33.11 -7.00
C TYR A 139 -2.46 34.18 -6.78
N GLY A 140 -3.54 33.88 -6.08
CA GLY A 140 -4.65 34.80 -5.82
C GLY A 140 -5.50 35.09 -7.07
N THR A 141 -6.81 35.10 -6.93
CA THR A 141 -7.76 35.50 -7.98
C THR A 141 -8.93 36.26 -7.36
N ALA A 142 -9.83 36.82 -8.18
CA ALA A 142 -11.05 37.45 -7.66
C ALA A 142 -11.91 36.48 -6.82
N CYS A 143 -11.98 35.20 -7.22
CA CYS A 143 -12.73 34.17 -6.47
C CYS A 143 -11.93 33.56 -5.31
N TYR A 144 -10.60 33.64 -5.36
CA TYR A 144 -9.68 33.07 -4.37
C TYR A 144 -8.63 34.11 -3.98
N PRO A 145 -9.00 35.14 -3.20
CA PRO A 145 -8.12 36.28 -2.97
C PRO A 145 -6.92 35.95 -2.08
N ASN A 146 -7.00 34.91 -1.24
CA ASN A 146 -5.87 34.52 -0.39
C ASN A 146 -4.73 33.89 -1.23
N ARG A 147 -3.51 34.32 -0.91
CA ARG A 147 -2.25 33.82 -1.53
C ARG A 147 -1.47 32.86 -0.64
N SER A 148 -1.81 32.83 0.64
CA SER A 148 -1.15 32.04 1.68
C SER A 148 -2.16 31.75 2.76
N PHE A 149 -2.14 30.54 3.31
CA PHE A 149 -2.84 30.22 4.54
C PHE A 149 -2.12 29.11 5.29
N GLU A 150 -2.30 29.11 6.61
CA GLU A 150 -1.80 28.08 7.50
C GLU A 150 -2.89 27.67 8.48
N LYS A 151 -2.92 26.39 8.85
CA LYS A 151 -3.89 25.82 9.80
C LYS A 151 -3.33 24.56 10.43
N THR A 152 -3.70 24.29 11.68
CA THR A 152 -3.50 22.97 12.28
C THR A 152 -4.70 22.08 11.98
N VAL A 153 -4.45 20.89 11.45
CA VAL A 153 -5.47 19.90 11.09
C VAL A 153 -5.18 18.57 11.78
N THR A 154 -6.24 17.84 12.09
CA THR A 154 -6.23 16.39 12.38
C THR A 154 -7.06 15.68 11.32
N LEU A 155 -6.98 14.34 11.27
CA LEU A 155 -7.79 13.55 10.34
C LEU A 155 -9.29 13.85 10.47
N ASP A 156 -9.81 14.02 11.69
CA ASP A 156 -11.23 14.34 11.96
C ASP A 156 -11.65 15.73 11.47
N THR A 157 -10.71 16.67 11.32
CA THR A 157 -10.99 18.04 10.86
C THR A 157 -10.86 18.21 9.35
N LEU A 158 -10.29 17.22 8.65
CA LEU A 158 -10.16 17.22 7.20
C LEU A 158 -11.50 16.81 6.58
N PRO A 159 -12.04 17.59 5.63
CA PRO A 159 -13.25 17.19 4.90
C PRO A 159 -13.13 15.82 4.22
N GLN A 160 -11.95 15.51 3.69
CA GLN A 160 -11.68 14.20 3.08
C GLN A 160 -10.20 13.86 3.15
N ALA A 161 -9.92 12.59 3.47
CA ALA A 161 -8.64 11.95 3.25
C ALA A 161 -8.89 10.55 2.69
N THR A 162 -8.19 10.17 1.63
CA THR A 162 -8.37 8.87 0.97
C THR A 162 -7.00 8.27 0.67
N LEU A 163 -6.72 7.10 1.24
CA LEU A 163 -5.54 6.33 0.88
C LEU A 163 -5.65 5.99 -0.60
N CYS A 164 -4.62 6.33 -1.36
CA CYS A 164 -4.58 6.14 -2.80
C CYS A 164 -3.16 5.72 -3.16
N SER A 165 -2.97 4.41 -3.23
CA SER A 165 -1.66 3.81 -3.45
C SER A 165 -1.61 3.23 -4.86
N PRO A 166 -0.99 3.93 -5.82
CA PRO A 166 -0.98 3.51 -7.22
C PRO A 166 -0.26 2.17 -7.46
N ARG A 167 0.44 1.63 -6.46
CA ARG A 167 1.15 0.35 -6.56
C ARG A 167 1.46 -0.24 -5.18
N ASN A 168 0.64 -1.18 -4.73
CA ASN A 168 0.84 -2.02 -3.55
C ASN A 168 0.72 -3.50 -3.91
N GLY A 169 0.91 -4.39 -2.92
CA GLY A 169 0.72 -5.83 -3.08
C GLY A 169 1.53 -6.40 -4.26
N TYR A 170 2.86 -6.33 -4.21
CA TYR A 170 3.69 -6.97 -5.23
C TYR A 170 3.55 -8.49 -5.17
N GLN A 171 3.34 -9.10 -6.33
CA GLN A 171 3.24 -10.55 -6.45
C GLN A 171 4.57 -11.24 -6.16
N ASN A 172 5.66 -10.70 -6.72
CA ASN A 172 7.02 -11.13 -6.45
C ASN A 172 7.96 -9.92 -6.61
N TYR A 173 9.16 -9.99 -6.05
CA TYR A 173 10.15 -8.91 -6.11
C TYR A 173 11.58 -9.45 -6.21
N ASN A 174 12.53 -8.54 -6.46
CA ASN A 174 13.94 -8.91 -6.57
C ASN A 174 14.55 -9.19 -5.19
N CYS A 175 15.52 -10.09 -5.18
CA CYS A 175 16.48 -10.25 -4.09
C CYS A 175 17.80 -9.61 -4.51
N ALA A 176 18.30 -8.65 -3.73
CA ALA A 176 19.50 -7.91 -4.03
C ALA A 176 20.68 -8.38 -3.16
N VAL A 177 21.82 -8.63 -3.79
CA VAL A 177 23.10 -8.95 -3.14
C VAL A 177 24.22 -8.11 -3.76
N ASN A 178 25.33 -7.96 -3.04
CA ASN A 178 26.47 -7.17 -3.52
C ASN A 178 27.75 -8.02 -3.59
N LEU A 179 28.19 -8.32 -4.81
CA LEU A 179 29.40 -9.12 -5.06
C LEU A 179 30.70 -8.30 -5.05
N THR A 180 30.62 -6.98 -4.91
CA THR A 180 31.79 -6.11 -4.91
C THR A 180 32.54 -6.19 -3.57
N LYS A 181 33.67 -5.46 -3.47
CA LYS A 181 34.50 -5.41 -2.26
C LYS A 181 34.11 -4.31 -1.26
N LYS A 182 33.13 -3.45 -1.59
CA LYS A 182 32.70 -2.31 -0.75
C LYS A 182 31.20 -2.40 -0.47
N THR A 183 30.77 -1.86 0.66
CA THR A 183 29.33 -1.74 0.98
C THR A 183 28.67 -0.82 -0.03
N VAL A 184 27.49 -1.22 -0.53
CA VAL A 184 26.63 -0.41 -1.39
C VAL A 184 25.37 -0.10 -0.60
N TYR A 185 24.98 1.16 -0.48
CA TYR A 185 23.69 1.51 0.12
C TYR A 185 22.68 1.77 -0.99
N THR A 186 21.53 1.12 -0.85
CA THR A 186 20.42 1.18 -1.79
C THR A 186 19.18 1.69 -1.07
N TYR A 187 18.11 1.96 -1.81
CA TYR A 187 16.82 2.29 -1.20
C TYR A 187 16.23 1.13 -0.37
N MET A 188 16.69 -0.11 -0.57
CA MET A 188 16.31 -1.27 0.25
C MET A 188 17.23 -1.48 1.46
N GLY A 189 18.16 -0.56 1.71
CA GLY A 189 19.17 -0.66 2.76
C GLY A 189 20.56 -1.06 2.25
N ALA A 190 21.46 -1.31 3.20
CA ALA A 190 22.86 -1.62 2.93
C ALA A 190 23.05 -3.07 2.43
N LEU A 191 23.86 -3.22 1.38
CA LEU A 191 24.35 -4.50 0.87
C LEU A 191 25.86 -4.59 1.12
N LYS A 192 26.25 -5.50 2.01
CA LYS A 192 27.61 -5.78 2.43
C LYS A 192 28.43 -6.40 1.28
N PRO A 193 29.75 -6.17 1.25
CA PRO A 193 30.65 -6.78 0.27
C PRO A 193 30.51 -8.30 0.19
N LYS A 194 30.88 -8.87 -0.96
CA LYS A 194 31.06 -10.33 -1.17
C LYS A 194 29.84 -11.17 -0.77
N ALA A 195 28.63 -10.69 -1.07
CA ALA A 195 27.35 -11.30 -0.71
C ALA A 195 27.17 -11.52 0.80
N GLY A 196 27.71 -10.63 1.64
CA GLY A 196 27.59 -10.74 3.09
C GLY A 196 26.15 -10.58 3.64
N ASN A 197 25.20 -10.11 2.83
CA ASN A 197 23.77 -10.18 3.09
C ASN A 197 22.97 -10.13 1.78
N ALA A 198 21.68 -10.41 1.90
CA ALA A 198 20.68 -10.23 0.86
C ALA A 198 19.51 -9.39 1.38
N ASN A 199 19.06 -8.42 0.59
CA ASN A 199 17.84 -7.67 0.89
C ASN A 199 16.75 -8.12 -0.09
N TYR A 200 15.59 -8.48 0.43
CA TYR A 200 14.44 -8.92 -0.35
C TYR A 200 13.16 -8.41 0.30
N CYS A 201 12.08 -8.34 -0.48
CA CYS A 201 10.76 -7.98 0.02
C CYS A 201 9.73 -8.88 -0.64
N SER A 202 9.09 -9.73 0.16
CA SER A 202 7.97 -10.57 -0.24
C SER A 202 7.31 -11.12 1.00
N ALA A 203 5.99 -11.29 0.97
CA ALA A 203 5.24 -11.94 2.05
C ALA A 203 5.22 -13.48 1.92
N GLY A 204 5.84 -14.04 0.87
CA GLY A 204 5.89 -15.49 0.64
C GLY A 204 4.50 -16.12 0.64
N GLN A 205 4.30 -17.14 1.47
CA GLN A 205 3.01 -17.83 1.65
C GLN A 205 1.86 -16.89 2.07
N LEU A 206 2.17 -15.76 2.72
CA LEU A 206 1.18 -14.77 3.15
C LEU A 206 0.79 -13.79 2.04
N SER A 207 1.42 -13.84 0.86
CA SER A 207 1.09 -12.91 -0.23
C SER A 207 -0.25 -13.26 -0.88
N PRO A 208 -1.22 -12.33 -0.93
CA PRO A 208 -2.48 -12.56 -1.62
C PRO A 208 -2.26 -12.91 -3.10
N LEU A 209 -1.32 -12.22 -3.77
CA LEU A 209 -1.07 -12.45 -5.18
C LEU A 209 -0.24 -13.72 -5.47
N PHE A 210 0.51 -14.27 -4.51
CA PHE A 210 1.08 -15.61 -4.68
C PHE A 210 0.02 -16.70 -4.53
N ASN A 211 -0.97 -16.47 -3.67
CA ASN A 211 -2.12 -17.37 -3.50
C ASN A 211 -3.14 -17.24 -4.66
N ASP A 212 -3.08 -16.15 -5.43
CA ASP A 212 -3.80 -15.98 -6.70
C ASP A 212 -2.83 -15.70 -7.86
N PRO A 213 -2.02 -16.68 -8.27
CA PRO A 213 -0.89 -16.46 -9.18
C PRO A 213 -1.32 -15.93 -10.55
N CYS A 214 -2.53 -16.28 -11.00
CA CYS A 214 -3.07 -15.90 -12.30
C CYS A 214 -4.17 -14.84 -12.22
N TYR A 215 -4.32 -14.14 -11.09
CA TYR A 215 -5.28 -13.04 -10.89
C TYR A 215 -6.74 -13.46 -11.16
N LYS A 216 -7.11 -14.69 -10.81
CA LYS A 216 -8.45 -15.25 -11.06
C LYS A 216 -9.50 -14.68 -10.11
N THR A 217 -9.08 -14.22 -8.92
CA THR A 217 -9.96 -13.85 -7.81
C THR A 217 -9.71 -12.43 -7.30
N ILE A 218 -8.47 -11.95 -7.37
CA ILE A 218 -8.07 -10.62 -6.92
C ILE A 218 -7.96 -9.72 -8.14
N GLY A 219 -8.93 -8.82 -8.29
CA GLY A 219 -8.99 -7.85 -9.37
C GLY A 219 -9.80 -6.61 -8.99
N LEU A 220 -10.15 -5.81 -10.00
CA LEU A 220 -10.94 -4.58 -9.82
C LEU A 220 -12.19 -4.81 -8.94
N GLY A 221 -12.38 -3.97 -7.93
CA GLY A 221 -13.52 -4.01 -7.02
C GLY A 221 -13.38 -5.00 -5.86
N THR A 222 -12.30 -5.79 -5.82
CA THR A 222 -12.04 -6.70 -4.69
C THR A 222 -11.88 -5.89 -3.42
N ARG A 223 -12.72 -6.16 -2.41
CA ARG A 223 -12.65 -5.53 -1.10
C ARG A 223 -11.48 -6.13 -0.32
N ILE A 224 -10.68 -5.25 0.29
CA ILE A 224 -9.50 -5.61 1.06
C ILE A 224 -9.49 -4.86 2.39
N PHE A 225 -8.70 -5.36 3.34
CA PHE A 225 -8.32 -4.58 4.52
C PHE A 225 -7.12 -3.70 4.16
N LEU A 226 -7.27 -2.38 4.29
CA LEU A 226 -6.25 -1.41 3.90
C LEU A 226 -6.07 -0.38 5.01
N GLY A 227 -4.87 -0.30 5.59
CA GLY A 227 -4.50 0.75 6.53
C GLY A 227 -5.38 0.85 7.79
N GLY A 228 -5.97 -0.26 8.25
CA GLY A 228 -6.90 -0.26 9.39
C GLY A 228 -8.38 -0.19 9.01
N GLY A 229 -8.69 0.09 7.75
CA GLY A 229 -10.05 0.26 7.25
C GLY A 229 -10.41 -0.66 6.08
N THR A 230 -11.54 -0.34 5.45
CA THR A 230 -11.98 -1.01 4.22
C THR A 230 -11.35 -0.31 3.02
N GLY A 231 -10.62 -1.07 2.21
CA GLY A 231 -10.13 -0.62 0.92
C GLY A 231 -10.61 -1.51 -0.21
N TYR A 232 -10.19 -1.14 -1.42
CA TYR A 232 -10.51 -1.83 -2.65
C TYR A 232 -9.29 -1.88 -3.57
N VAL A 233 -9.18 -2.96 -4.33
CA VAL A 233 -8.36 -2.98 -5.53
C VAL A 233 -9.07 -2.14 -6.59
N THR A 234 -8.47 -1.03 -6.99
CA THR A 234 -9.08 -0.07 -7.93
C THR A 234 -8.54 -0.17 -9.33
N TRP A 235 -7.38 -0.79 -9.53
CA TRP A 235 -6.81 -1.09 -10.84
C TRP A 235 -5.59 -2.02 -10.71
N GLN A 236 -4.95 -2.36 -11.82
CA GLN A 236 -3.57 -2.84 -11.78
C GLN A 236 -2.62 -1.71 -11.35
N GLY A 237 -1.60 -2.07 -10.57
CA GLY A 237 -0.61 -1.10 -10.12
C GLY A 237 0.32 -0.64 -11.25
N THR A 238 1.02 0.49 -11.04
CA THR A 238 1.83 1.15 -12.09
C THR A 238 3.03 0.34 -12.60
N GLN A 239 3.45 -0.72 -11.91
CA GLN A 239 4.48 -1.66 -12.39
C GLN A 239 3.92 -3.08 -12.60
N HIS A 240 2.62 -3.20 -12.86
CA HIS A 240 2.01 -4.50 -13.05
C HIS A 240 2.58 -5.20 -14.30
N LYS A 241 3.20 -6.37 -14.11
CA LYS A 241 3.78 -7.19 -15.18
C LYS A 241 3.15 -8.59 -15.18
N PRO A 242 2.05 -8.81 -15.93
CA PRO A 242 1.34 -10.09 -15.93
C PRO A 242 2.09 -11.17 -16.73
N THR A 243 2.95 -10.75 -17.66
CA THR A 243 3.73 -11.58 -18.60
C THR A 243 5.07 -12.06 -18.04
N ALA A 244 5.29 -11.94 -16.73
CA ALA A 244 6.49 -12.50 -16.10
C ALA A 244 6.55 -14.03 -16.32
N GLU A 245 7.76 -14.56 -16.44
CA GLU A 245 7.99 -16.00 -16.49
C GLU A 245 7.44 -16.67 -15.22
N ARG A 246 6.85 -17.85 -15.38
CA ARG A 246 6.14 -18.59 -14.34
C ARG A 246 6.56 -20.04 -14.35
N THR A 247 6.55 -20.65 -13.18
CA THR A 247 6.67 -22.10 -13.01
C THR A 247 5.49 -22.84 -13.65
N GLU A 248 5.57 -24.16 -13.79
CA GLU A 248 4.43 -25.00 -14.23
C GLU A 248 3.18 -24.81 -13.37
N LYS A 249 3.34 -24.43 -12.10
CA LYS A 249 2.24 -24.14 -11.16
C LYS A 249 1.72 -22.70 -11.27
N GLY A 250 2.19 -21.90 -12.22
CA GLY A 250 1.75 -20.52 -12.48
C GLY A 250 2.39 -19.45 -11.60
N VAL A 251 3.21 -19.83 -10.60
CA VAL A 251 3.89 -18.90 -9.68
C VAL A 251 5.01 -18.16 -10.43
N PRO A 252 5.07 -16.81 -10.36
CA PRO A 252 6.08 -16.03 -11.10
C PRO A 252 7.48 -16.17 -10.48
N VAL A 253 8.49 -16.30 -11.33
CA VAL A 253 9.91 -16.45 -10.91
C VAL A 253 10.69 -15.12 -10.90
N THR A 254 10.07 -14.05 -11.40
CA THR A 254 10.61 -12.68 -11.42
C THR A 254 9.54 -11.69 -10.93
N PRO A 255 9.87 -10.40 -10.69
CA PRO A 255 8.85 -9.41 -10.35
C PRO A 255 7.70 -9.39 -11.37
N ALA A 256 6.47 -9.39 -10.87
CA ALA A 256 5.28 -9.64 -11.68
C ALA A 256 4.15 -8.63 -11.37
N GLY A 257 2.96 -9.11 -10.98
CA GLY A 257 1.80 -8.26 -10.74
C GLY A 257 1.95 -7.29 -9.56
N THR A 258 1.27 -6.16 -9.67
CA THR A 258 1.05 -5.20 -8.57
C THR A 258 -0.39 -4.70 -8.61
N LEU A 259 -0.90 -4.19 -7.50
CA LEU A 259 -2.28 -3.68 -7.38
C LEU A 259 -2.28 -2.18 -7.14
N PHE A 260 -3.19 -1.46 -7.78
CA PHE A 260 -3.58 -0.13 -7.33
C PHE A 260 -4.67 -0.34 -6.27
N VAL A 261 -4.46 0.21 -5.07
CA VAL A 261 -5.46 0.15 -4.00
C VAL A 261 -5.88 1.53 -3.52
N MET A 262 -7.16 1.68 -3.17
CA MET A 262 -7.70 2.89 -2.54
C MET A 262 -8.64 2.53 -1.39
N GLY A 263 -8.75 3.39 -0.38
CA GLY A 263 -9.62 3.18 0.79
C GLY A 263 -9.67 4.37 1.73
#